data_AF-A0A6N7GL76-F1
#
_entry.id   AF-A0A6N7GL76-F1
#
_cell.length_a   1.000
_cell.length_b   1.000
_cell.length_c   1.000
_cell.angle_alpha   90.00
_cell.angle_beta   90.00
_cell.angle_gamma   90.00
#
_symmetry.space_group_name_H-M   'P 1'
#
loop_
_entity.id
_entity.type
_entity.pdbx_description
1 polymer ?
#
loop_
_entity_poly.entity_id
_entity_poly.type
_entity_poly.pdbx_seq_one_letter_code
_entity_poly.pdbx_strand_id
1 'polypeptide(L)'
;MINPTVGRIVYYWPGGRAHTEDPGRQPLAATIAHVHNERMINIGYLQIDGVARDASCVPLVQDGDERPDAAFCEWMPYQKGQAAKTEQLEAKVETQPAG
;
A
#
# COMPACT_ATOMS: atom_id res chain seq x y z
N MET A 1 5.96 9.69 2.69
CA MET A 1 6.07 8.21 2.75
C MET A 1 5.06 7.72 3.76
N ILE A 2 4.24 6.71 3.46
CA ILE A 2 3.12 6.35 4.33
C ILE A 2 3.53 5.21 5.25
N ASN A 3 3.49 5.45 6.57
CA ASN A 3 3.78 4.43 7.57
C ASN A 3 2.66 3.37 7.60
N PRO A 4 3.00 2.08 7.41
CA PRO A 4 2.02 1.00 7.46
C PRO A 4 1.52 0.76 8.89
N THR A 5 0.23 0.44 9.01
CA THR A 5 -0.39 0.02 10.27
C THR A 5 -1.31 -1.16 10.00
N VAL A 6 -1.42 -2.07 10.97
CA VAL A 6 -2.35 -3.22 10.91
C VAL A 6 -3.78 -2.73 10.66
N GLY A 7 -4.53 -3.47 9.83
CA GLY A 7 -5.92 -3.18 9.47
C GLY A 7 -6.08 -2.20 8.31
N ARG A 8 -5.02 -1.56 7.81
CA ARG A 8 -5.09 -0.78 6.57
C ARG A 8 -5.21 -1.70 5.36
N ILE A 9 -5.95 -1.23 4.36
CA ILE A 9 -6.09 -1.90 3.07
C ILE A 9 -4.93 -1.47 2.16
N VAL A 10 -4.41 -2.38 1.34
CA VAL A 10 -3.41 -2.13 0.30
C VAL A 10 -3.81 -2.91 -0.96
N TYR A 11 -3.20 -2.55 -2.09
CA TYR A 11 -3.24 -3.38 -3.28
C TYR A 11 -2.14 -4.42 -3.24
N TYR A 12 -2.46 -5.65 -3.60
CA TYR A 12 -1.52 -6.76 -3.71
C TYR A 12 -1.42 -7.24 -5.15
N TRP A 13 -0.19 -7.35 -5.63
CA TRP A 13 0.16 -7.83 -6.95
C TRP A 13 0.86 -9.19 -6.80
N PRO A 14 0.18 -10.32 -7.09
CA PRO A 14 0.71 -11.67 -6.83
C PRO A 14 1.78 -12.17 -7.82
N GLY A 15 2.20 -11.36 -8.80
CA GLY A 15 3.22 -11.75 -9.78
C GLY A 15 4.06 -10.55 -10.23
N GLY A 16 5.27 -10.84 -10.73
CA GLY A 16 6.28 -9.85 -11.17
C GLY A 16 5.84 -8.98 -12.35
N ARG A 17 6.74 -8.19 -12.94
CA ARG A 17 6.49 -7.07 -13.87
C ARG A 17 5.40 -7.32 -14.92
N ALA A 18 5.37 -8.53 -15.48
CA ALA A 18 4.37 -8.98 -16.45
C ALA A 18 2.91 -8.88 -15.98
N HIS A 19 2.67 -8.88 -14.67
CA HIS A 19 1.35 -8.76 -14.06
C HIS A 19 0.92 -7.30 -13.78
N THR A 20 1.87 -6.36 -13.77
CA THR A 20 1.61 -4.93 -13.48
C THR A 20 1.51 -4.05 -14.71
N GLU A 21 1.97 -4.54 -15.86
CA GLU A 21 2.00 -3.80 -17.13
C GLU A 21 0.80 -4.13 -18.05
N ASP A 22 -0.02 -5.12 -17.70
CA ASP A 22 -1.28 -5.42 -18.39
C ASP A 22 -2.37 -4.43 -17.95
N PRO A 23 -2.84 -3.52 -18.84
CA PRO A 23 -3.82 -2.49 -18.50
C PRO A 23 -5.18 -3.07 -18.06
N GLY A 24 -5.47 -4.34 -18.37
CA GLY A 24 -6.70 -5.00 -17.96
C GLY A 24 -6.64 -5.66 -16.58
N ARG A 25 -5.45 -5.74 -15.97
CA ARG A 25 -5.24 -6.49 -14.75
C ARG A 25 -5.40 -5.62 -13.50
N GLN A 26 -6.28 -6.05 -12.61
CA GLN A 26 -6.55 -5.37 -11.35
C GLN A 26 -5.72 -5.99 -10.21
N PRO A 27 -5.26 -5.17 -9.25
CA PRO A 27 -4.68 -5.69 -8.02
C PRO A 27 -5.71 -6.43 -7.18
N LEU A 28 -5.24 -7.32 -6.31
CA LEU A 28 -6.06 -7.95 -5.29
C LEU A 28 -6.19 -7.02 -4.08
N ALA A 29 -7.39 -7.00 -3.48
CA ALA A 29 -7.61 -6.29 -2.23
C ALA A 29 -6.95 -7.06 -1.07
N ALA A 30 -6.12 -6.36 -0.30
CA ALA A 30 -5.39 -6.96 0.81
C ALA A 30 -5.47 -6.09 2.06
N THR A 31 -5.56 -6.71 3.23
CA THR A 31 -5.51 -6.07 4.54
C THR A 31 -4.16 -6.37 5.19
N ILE A 32 -3.49 -5.36 5.72
CA ILE A 32 -2.26 -5.53 6.51
C ILE A 32 -2.59 -6.28 7.79
N ALA A 33 -2.08 -7.51 7.90
CA ALA A 33 -2.23 -8.36 9.06
C ALA A 33 -1.09 -8.17 10.07
N HIS A 34 0.12 -7.86 9.60
CA HIS A 34 1.29 -7.61 10.44
C HIS A 34 2.28 -6.64 9.75
N VAL A 35 3.02 -5.87 10.53
CA VAL A 35 4.05 -4.94 10.05
C VAL A 35 5.40 -5.35 10.64
N HIS A 36 6.34 -5.77 9.78
CA HIS A 36 7.72 -6.03 10.21
C HIS A 36 8.52 -4.73 10.27
N ASN A 37 8.35 -3.88 9.25
CA ASN A 37 8.93 -2.54 9.15
C ASN A 37 8.16 -1.72 8.08
N GLU A 38 8.62 -0.52 7.78
CA GLU A 38 7.98 0.41 6.83
C GLU A 38 7.89 -0.09 5.37
N ARG A 39 8.66 -1.13 5.03
CA ARG A 39 8.80 -1.69 3.68
C ARG A 39 8.39 -3.16 3.59
N MET A 40 7.95 -3.80 4.69
CA MET A 40 7.66 -5.23 4.72
C MET A 40 6.52 -5.57 5.67
N ILE A 41 5.53 -6.29 5.13
CA ILE A 41 4.26 -6.58 5.81
C ILE A 41 3.81 -8.03 5.57
N ASN A 42 2.92 -8.52 6.42
CA ASN A 42 2.10 -9.70 6.10
C ASN A 42 0.67 -9.23 5.82
N ILE A 43 -0.01 -9.94 4.92
CA ILE A 43 -1.34 -9.58 4.44
C ILE A 43 -2.29 -10.77 4.47
N GLY A 44 -3.58 -10.49 4.66
CA GLY A 44 -4.67 -11.33 4.18
C GLY A 44 -5.29 -10.67 2.95
N TYR A 45 -5.49 -11.42 1.86
CA TYR A 45 -5.99 -10.88 0.60
C TYR A 45 -7.12 -11.73 0.02
N LEU A 46 -7.92 -11.12 -0.85
CA LEU A 46 -8.99 -11.79 -1.58
C LEU A 46 -8.56 -12.04 -3.01
N GLN A 47 -8.72 -13.27 -3.48
CA GLN A 47 -8.59 -13.61 -4.89
C GLN A 47 -9.76 -13.07 -5.71
N ILE A 48 -9.66 -13.16 -7.04
CA ILE A 48 -10.69 -12.68 -7.97
C ILE A 48 -12.05 -13.35 -7.79
N ASP A 49 -12.07 -14.57 -7.26
CA ASP A 49 -13.27 -15.34 -6.90
C ASP A 49 -13.80 -15.01 -5.49
N GLY A 50 -13.17 -14.06 -4.79
CA GLY A 50 -13.51 -13.67 -3.43
C GLY A 50 -12.94 -14.60 -2.35
N VAL A 51 -12.16 -15.61 -2.72
CA VAL A 51 -11.59 -16.55 -1.75
C VAL A 51 -10.43 -15.88 -0.98
N ALA A 52 -10.48 -15.98 0.35
CA ALA A 52 -9.43 -15.46 1.22
C ALA A 52 -8.16 -16.34 1.17
N ARG A 53 -7.02 -15.66 1.13
CA ARG A 53 -5.65 -16.20 1.18
C ARG A 53 -4.76 -15.26 1.99
N ASP A 54 -3.56 -15.71 2.30
CA ASP A 54 -2.55 -14.93 3.03
C ASP A 54 -1.19 -14.95 2.31
N ALA A 55 -0.38 -13.94 2.60
CA ALA A 55 1.01 -13.89 2.18
C ALA A 55 1.85 -13.18 3.26
N SER A 56 3.07 -13.68 3.47
CA SER A 56 4.00 -13.16 4.48
C SER A 56 5.24 -12.55 3.84
N CYS A 57 5.87 -11.61 4.54
CA CYS A 57 7.09 -10.93 4.12
C CYS A 57 6.96 -10.26 2.73
N VAL A 58 5.80 -9.66 2.46
CA VAL A 58 5.51 -9.00 1.19
C VAL A 58 6.12 -7.59 1.20
N PRO A 59 6.94 -7.22 0.19
CA PRO A 59 7.45 -5.86 0.04
C PRO A 59 6.31 -4.86 -0.11
N LEU A 60 6.39 -3.74 0.62
CA LEU A 60 5.49 -2.60 0.47
C LEU A 60 6.20 -1.49 -0.30
N VAL A 61 5.85 -1.38 -1.59
CA VAL A 61 6.32 -0.34 -2.51
C VAL A 61 5.66 0.98 -2.14
N GLN A 62 6.49 2.01 -1.98
CA GLN A 62 6.08 3.38 -1.69
C GLN A 62 6.21 4.24 -2.95
N ASP A 63 5.64 5.44 -2.93
CA ASP A 63 5.76 6.37 -4.06
C ASP A 63 7.24 6.72 -4.32
N GLY A 64 7.66 6.57 -5.57
CA GLY A 64 9.03 6.81 -6.03
C GLY A 64 9.93 5.57 -6.06
N ASP A 65 9.50 4.45 -5.46
CA ASP A 65 10.22 3.19 -5.58
C ASP A 65 9.98 2.53 -6.95
N GLU A 66 10.96 1.77 -7.42
CA GLU A 66 10.74 0.84 -8.52
C GLU A 66 9.94 -0.38 -8.05
N ARG A 67 8.94 -0.76 -8.83
CA ARG A 67 8.17 -2.00 -8.58
C ARG A 67 9.09 -3.22 -8.81
N PRO A 68 9.18 -4.16 -7.85
CA PRO A 68 10.02 -5.34 -8.01
C PRO A 68 9.43 -6.31 -9.03
N ASP A 69 10.28 -7.14 -9.64
CA ASP A 69 9.85 -8.26 -10.48
C ASP A 69 9.44 -9.49 -9.64
N ALA A 70 8.60 -9.25 -8.63
CA ALA A 70 8.10 -10.25 -7.69
C ALA A 70 6.74 -9.80 -7.16
N ALA A 71 6.12 -10.60 -6.29
CA ALA A 71 4.90 -10.17 -5.62
C ALA A 71 5.17 -8.99 -4.67
N PHE A 72 4.30 -7.99 -4.67
CA PHE A 72 4.44 -6.81 -3.81
C PHE A 72 3.09 -6.17 -3.47
N CYS A 73 3.11 -5.29 -2.49
CA CYS A 73 2.00 -4.43 -2.14
C CYS A 73 2.30 -2.97 -2.45
N GLU A 74 1.26 -2.20 -2.75
CA GLU A 74 1.34 -0.74 -2.84
C GLU A 74 0.08 -0.08 -2.27
N TRP A 75 0.21 1.19 -1.89
CA TRP A 75 -0.92 1.96 -1.37
C TRP A 75 -1.96 2.24 -2.44
N MET A 76 -3.24 2.11 -2.08
CA MET A 76 -4.33 2.49 -2.96
C MET A 76 -4.28 4.00 -3.24
N PRO A 77 -4.63 4.47 -4.46
CA PRO A 77 -4.59 5.89 -4.82
C PRO A 77 -5.32 6.80 -3.82
N TYR A 78 -6.46 6.34 -3.29
CA TYR A 78 -7.22 7.08 -2.29
C TYR A 78 -6.42 7.31 -1.00
N GLN A 79 -5.75 6.30 -0.46
CA GLN A 79 -4.95 6.43 0.77
C GLN A 79 -3.77 7.37 0.58
N LYS A 80 -3.14 7.33 -0.61
CA LYS A 80 -2.11 8.30 -0.98
C LYS A 80 -2.65 9.73 -0.99
N GLY A 81 -3.83 9.93 -1.57
CA GLY A 81 -4.51 11.21 -1.56
C GLY A 81 -4.90 11.69 -0.14
N GLN A 82 -5.27 10.79 0.76
CA GLN A 82 -5.55 11.14 2.16
C GLN A 82 -4.28 11.54 2.91
N ALA A 83 -3.19 10.77 2.76
CA ALA A 83 -1.91 11.10 3.38
C ALA A 83 -1.39 12.48 2.94
N ALA A 84 -1.41 12.76 1.64
CA ALA A 84 -0.99 14.05 1.10
C ALA A 84 -1.82 15.23 1.64
N LYS A 85 -3.13 15.04 1.85
CA LYS A 85 -4.00 16.08 2.44
C LYS A 85 -3.66 16.33 3.90
N THR A 86 -3.42 15.27 4.68
CA THR A 86 -3.03 15.38 6.08
C THR A 86 -1.69 16.09 6.23
N GLU A 87 -0.67 15.69 5.46
CA GLU A 87 0.65 16.34 5.46
C GLU A 87 0.55 17.84 5.12
N GLN A 88 -0.27 18.21 4.13
CA GLN A 88 -0.50 19.62 3.78
C GLN A 88 -1.22 20.42 4.88
N LEU A 89 -2.12 19.78 5.63
CA LEU A 89 -2.85 20.43 6.73
C LEU A 89 -1.94 20.62 7.95
N GLU A 90 -1.13 19.61 8.30
CA GLU A 90 -0.17 19.70 9.40
C GLU A 90 0.84 20.82 9.17
N ALA A 91 1.40 20.93 7.95
CA ALA A 91 2.32 22.02 7.59
C ALA A 91 1.68 23.42 7.72
N LYS A 92 0.37 23.55 7.44
CA LYS A 92 -0.36 24.82 7.59
C LYS A 92 -0.62 25.17 9.06
N VAL A 93 -0.82 24.18 9.92
CA VAL A 93 -1.00 24.39 11.36
C VAL A 93 0.33 24.80 12.01
N GLU A 94 1.44 24.17 11.63
CA GLU A 94 2.76 24.46 12.20
C GLU A 94 3.29 25.86 11.81
N THR A 95 2.87 26.37 10.64
CA THR A 95 3.27 27.70 10.15
C THR A 95 2.37 28.83 10.64
N GLN A 96 1.28 28.53 11.36
CA GLN A 96 0.44 29.55 12.00
C GLN A 96 1.04 29.97 13.34
N PRO A 97 1.41 31.25 13.54
CA PRO A 97 1.85 31.72 14.84
C PRO A 97 0.70 31.53 15.83
N ALA A 98 1.00 30.95 17.00
CA ALA A 98 0.07 30.89 18.12
C ALA A 98 -0.37 32.33 18.43
N GLY A 99 -1.63 32.65 18.12
CA GLY A 99 -2.24 33.95 18.38
C GLY A 99 -2.46 34.20 19.86
#